data_AF-A0A7C4V9T5-F1
#
_entry.id   AF-A0A7C4V9T5-F1
#
_cell.length_a   1.000
_cell.length_b   1.000
_cell.length_c   1.000
_cell.angle_alpha   90.00
_cell.angle_beta   90.00
_cell.angle_gamma   90.00
#
_symmetry.space_group_name_H-M   'P 1'
#
loop_
_entity.id
_entity.type
_entity.pdbx_description
1 polymer ?
#
loop_
_entity_poly.entity_id
_entity_poly.type
_entity_poly.pdbx_seq_one_letter_code
_entity_poly.pdbx_strand_id
1 'polypeptide(L)'
;MVGEIEGREAKLQAATILRQAGFKYLAAELEHGSLSGLAKDEPFFLLCGRDRLAPTAIKAWIEAARISNVPDYKLESAHETIEAIEAWPGDRHYPD
;
A
#
# COMPACT_ATOMS: atom_id res chain seq x y z
N MET A 1 -8.07 32.27 -12.50
CA MET A 1 -8.82 32.35 -11.24
C MET A 1 -10.06 31.44 -11.17
N VAL A 2 -11.07 31.52 -12.04
CA VAL A 2 -12.27 30.63 -11.92
C VAL A 2 -11.92 29.13 -12.09
N GLY A 3 -11.11 28.79 -13.10
CA GLY A 3 -10.70 27.39 -13.34
C GLY A 3 -9.78 26.80 -12.27
N GLU A 4 -9.04 27.63 -11.51
CA GLU A 4 -8.18 27.17 -10.41
C GLU A 4 -9.00 26.81 -9.17
N ILE A 5 -10.11 27.54 -8.92
CA ILE A 5 -11.03 27.26 -7.83
C ILE A 5 -11.79 25.96 -8.11
N GLU A 6 -12.34 25.81 -9.32
CA GLU A 6 -13.00 24.57 -9.74
C GLU A 6 -12.08 23.34 -9.65
N GLY A 7 -10.82 23.49 -10.10
CA GLY A 7 -9.85 22.41 -10.03
C GLY A 7 -9.49 22.02 -8.60
N ARG A 8 -9.44 22.99 -7.68
CA ARG A 8 -9.20 22.73 -6.26
C ARG A 8 -10.36 22.00 -5.61
N GLU A 9 -11.60 22.42 -5.87
CA GLU A 9 -12.80 21.76 -5.33
C GLU A 9 -12.92 20.30 -5.80
N ALA A 10 -12.71 20.06 -7.09
CA ALA A 10 -12.72 18.71 -7.65
C ALA A 10 -11.70 17.79 -6.97
N LYS A 11 -10.48 18.30 -6.70
CA LYS A 11 -9.42 17.56 -6.01
C LYS A 11 -9.78 17.21 -4.56
N LEU A 12 -10.38 18.16 -3.83
CA LEU A 12 -10.84 17.91 -2.45
C LEU A 12 -11.98 16.89 -2.38
N GLN A 13 -12.89 16.93 -3.35
CA GLN A 13 -13.95 15.93 -3.48
C GLN A 13 -13.38 14.54 -3.80
N ALA A 14 -12.44 14.45 -4.74
CA ALA A 14 -11.75 13.21 -5.07
C ALA A 14 -10.99 12.63 -3.86
N ALA A 15 -10.25 13.47 -3.12
CA ALA A 15 -9.54 13.06 -1.91
C ALA A 15 -10.49 12.52 -0.83
N THR A 16 -11.68 13.11 -0.68
CA THR A 16 -12.70 12.62 0.24
C THR A 16 -13.20 11.22 -0.13
N ILE A 17 -13.52 10.99 -1.41
CA ILE A 17 -13.95 9.69 -1.92
C ILE A 17 -12.86 8.63 -1.71
N LEU A 18 -11.61 8.97 -2.04
CA LEU A 18 -10.47 8.08 -1.86
C LEU A 18 -10.23 7.71 -0.40
N ARG A 19 -10.37 8.68 0.51
CA ARG A 19 -10.23 8.46 1.96
C ARG A 19 -11.32 7.52 2.48
N GLN A 20 -12.56 7.67 2.03
CA GLN A 20 -13.68 6.79 2.38
C GLN A 20 -13.47 5.36 1.86
N ALA A 21 -12.85 5.20 0.68
CA ALA A 21 -12.47 3.91 0.12
C ALA A 21 -11.18 3.31 0.72
N GLY A 22 -10.54 3.97 1.69
CA GLY A 22 -9.35 3.48 2.38
C GLY A 22 -8.00 3.86 1.74
N PHE A 23 -8.00 4.56 0.60
CA PHE A 23 -6.80 5.05 -0.09
C PHE A 23 -6.24 6.33 0.54
N LYS A 24 -5.94 6.29 1.85
CA LYS A 24 -5.57 7.47 2.66
C LYS A 24 -4.33 8.20 2.14
N TYR A 25 -3.33 7.47 1.68
CA TYR A 25 -2.09 8.07 1.14
C TYR A 25 -2.35 8.80 -0.17
N LEU A 26 -3.12 8.19 -1.09
CA LEU A 26 -3.47 8.81 -2.37
C LEU A 26 -4.32 10.08 -2.18
N ALA A 27 -5.23 10.06 -1.21
CA ALA A 27 -5.99 11.25 -0.83
C ALA A 27 -5.07 12.40 -0.36
N ALA A 28 -4.06 12.08 0.46
CA ALA A 28 -3.09 13.08 0.93
C ALA A 28 -2.21 13.63 -0.21
N GLU A 29 -1.82 12.79 -1.18
CA GLU A 29 -1.07 13.22 -2.36
C GLU A 29 -1.85 14.24 -3.21
N LEU A 30 -3.18 14.08 -3.34
CA LEU A 30 -4.05 15.03 -4.04
C LEU A 30 -4.26 16.35 -3.30
N GLU A 31 -4.26 16.32 -1.96
CA GLU A 31 -4.46 17.53 -1.15
C GLU A 31 -3.17 18.33 -0.96
N HIS A 32 -2.04 17.64 -0.79
CA HIS A 32 -0.81 18.24 -0.27
C HIS A 32 0.47 17.74 -0.93
N GLY A 33 0.41 16.63 -1.67
CA GLY A 33 1.59 15.99 -2.25
C GLY A 33 1.81 16.31 -3.72
N SER A 34 2.44 15.38 -4.40
CA SER A 34 2.86 15.50 -5.80
C SER A 34 1.68 15.59 -6.77
N LEU A 35 0.51 15.06 -6.40
CA LEU A 35 -0.71 15.12 -7.21
C LEU A 35 -1.51 16.42 -7.01
N SER A 36 -1.15 17.25 -6.04
CA SER A 36 -1.82 18.54 -5.80
C SER A 36 -1.68 19.52 -6.97
N GLY A 37 -0.66 19.34 -7.81
CA GLY A 37 -0.40 20.14 -9.01
C GLY A 37 -1.23 19.73 -10.24
N LEU A 38 -1.92 18.57 -10.20
CA LEU A 38 -2.68 18.08 -11.36
C LEU A 38 -3.79 19.06 -11.77
N ALA A 39 -3.93 19.23 -13.07
CA ALA A 39 -5.09 19.87 -13.68
C ALA A 39 -6.36 19.02 -13.45
N LYS A 40 -7.54 19.65 -13.54
CA LYS A 40 -8.82 18.99 -13.23
C LYS A 40 -9.15 17.80 -14.14
N ASP A 41 -8.62 17.83 -15.35
CA ASP A 41 -8.83 16.89 -16.45
C ASP A 41 -7.54 16.13 -16.82
N GLU A 42 -6.48 16.30 -16.03
CA GLU A 42 -5.20 15.64 -16.29
C GLU A 42 -5.26 14.17 -15.83
N PRO A 43 -5.05 13.21 -16.74
CA PRO A 43 -5.03 11.80 -16.37
C PRO A 43 -3.75 11.47 -15.59
N PHE A 44 -3.88 10.69 -14.52
CA PHE A 44 -2.75 10.11 -13.81
C PHE A 44 -2.89 8.59 -13.70
N PHE A 45 -1.76 7.90 -13.64
CA PHE A 45 -1.70 6.45 -13.48
C PHE A 45 -1.18 6.13 -12.08
N LEU A 46 -1.93 5.33 -11.33
CA LEU A 46 -1.48 4.81 -10.05
C LEU A 46 -0.98 3.37 -10.24
N LEU A 47 0.31 3.16 -10.02
CA LEU A 47 0.84 1.81 -9.88
C LEU A 47 0.68 1.38 -8.42
N CYS A 48 -0.29 0.51 -8.16
CA CYS A 48 -0.44 -0.14 -6.87
C CYS A 48 0.62 -1.24 -6.73
N GLY A 49 1.86 -0.85 -6.42
CA GLY A 49 2.87 -1.77 -5.92
C GLY A 49 2.38 -2.35 -4.60
N ARG A 50 2.07 -3.65 -4.57
CA ARG A 50 1.86 -4.34 -3.30
C ARG A 50 3.24 -4.75 -2.82
N ASP A 51 3.72 -4.16 -1.73
CA ASP A 51 4.91 -4.65 -1.06
C ASP A 51 4.66 -6.10 -0.66
N ARG A 52 5.21 -7.01 -1.45
CA ARG A 52 5.32 -8.40 -1.05
C ARG A 52 6.58 -8.47 -0.22
N LEU A 53 6.42 -8.78 1.06
CA LEU A 53 7.56 -9.26 1.84
C LEU A 53 8.13 -10.46 1.09
N ALA A 54 9.41 -10.40 0.73
CA ALA A 54 10.08 -11.51 0.08
C ALA A 54 10.20 -12.66 1.09
N PRO A 55 9.54 -13.81 0.89
CA PRO A 55 9.58 -14.91 1.86
C PRO A 55 11.02 -15.39 2.11
N THR A 56 11.86 -15.33 1.06
CA THR A 56 13.29 -15.63 1.13
C THR A 56 14.05 -14.72 2.09
N ALA A 57 13.74 -13.42 2.13
CA ALA A 57 14.37 -12.48 3.04
C ALA A 57 13.96 -12.72 4.50
N ILE A 58 12.67 -13.03 4.74
CA ILE A 58 12.20 -13.37 6.10
C ILE A 58 12.83 -14.69 6.56
N LYS A 59 12.88 -15.72 5.71
CA LYS A 59 13.56 -17.00 6.03
C LYS A 59 15.02 -16.77 6.43
N ALA A 60 15.77 -15.98 5.65
CA ALA A 60 17.15 -15.65 5.97
C ALA A 60 17.28 -14.89 7.31
N TRP A 61 16.36 -13.97 7.61
CA TRP A 61 16.33 -13.26 8.89
C TRP A 61 16.05 -14.18 10.08
N ILE A 62 15.11 -15.12 9.93
CA ILE A 62 14.80 -16.12 10.98
C ILE A 62 16.04 -16.98 11.28
N GLU A 63 16.73 -17.46 10.24
CA GLU A 63 17.96 -18.24 10.42
C GLU A 63 19.05 -17.43 11.13
N ALA A 64 19.24 -16.15 10.78
CA ALA A 64 20.16 -15.26 11.48
C ALA A 64 19.75 -15.03 12.95
N ALA A 65 18.46 -14.92 13.24
CA ALA A 65 17.94 -14.77 14.59
C ALA A 65 18.19 -16.02 15.44
N ARG A 66 18.03 -17.21 14.85
CA ARG A 66 18.35 -18.50 15.50
C ARG A 66 19.83 -18.64 15.83
N ILE A 67 20.71 -18.30 14.88
CA ILE A 67 22.17 -18.24 15.11
C ILE A 67 22.49 -17.30 16.28
N SER A 68 21.69 -16.24 16.46
CA SER A 68 21.83 -15.26 17.55
C SER A 68 21.13 -15.67 18.86
N ASN A 69 20.70 -16.93 19.00
CA ASN A 69 19.98 -17.47 20.16
C ASN A 69 18.68 -16.72 20.51
N VAL A 70 17.99 -16.16 19.52
CA VAL A 70 16.63 -15.64 19.73
C VAL A 70 15.69 -16.82 20.02
N PRO A 71 14.89 -16.78 21.10
CA PRO A 71 13.94 -17.85 21.40
C PRO A 71 12.89 -18.04 20.31
N ASP A 72 12.57 -19.30 19.99
CA ASP A 72 11.65 -19.66 18.89
C ASP A 72 10.26 -19.04 19.02
N TYR A 73 9.74 -18.88 20.25
CA TYR A 73 8.42 -18.24 20.49
C TYR A 73 8.35 -16.78 20.00
N LYS A 74 9.50 -16.12 19.79
CA LYS A 74 9.55 -14.77 19.19
C LYS A 74 9.56 -14.80 17.67
N LEU A 75 9.81 -15.97 17.08
CA LEU A 75 9.93 -16.21 15.64
C LEU A 75 8.68 -16.87 15.04
N GLU A 76 7.82 -17.49 15.88
CA GLU A 76 6.59 -18.18 15.47
C GLU A 76 5.72 -17.33 14.53
N SER A 77 5.42 -16.08 14.90
CA SER A 77 4.61 -15.19 14.05
C SER A 77 5.22 -14.95 12.67
N ALA A 78 6.56 -14.92 12.57
CA ALA A 78 7.25 -14.76 11.29
C ALA A 78 7.19 -16.05 10.45
N HIS A 79 7.25 -17.24 11.08
CA HIS A 79 7.00 -18.51 10.40
C HIS A 79 5.57 -18.60 9.86
N GLU A 80 4.57 -18.35 10.70
CA GLU A 80 3.16 -18.39 10.31
C GLU A 80 2.88 -17.44 9.14
N THR A 81 3.50 -16.25 9.16
CA THR A 81 3.38 -15.27 8.09
C THR A 81 3.98 -15.79 6.78
N ILE A 82 5.14 -16.43 6.82
CA ILE A 82 5.74 -17.05 5.63
C ILE A 82 4.84 -18.15 5.09
N GLU A 83 4.37 -19.05 5.95
CA GLU A 83 3.49 -20.16 5.53
C GLU A 83 2.21 -19.64 4.89
N ALA A 84 1.60 -18.61 5.46
CA ALA A 84 0.42 -17.96 4.89
C ALA A 84 0.70 -17.30 3.53
N ILE A 85 1.88 -16.68 3.35
CA ILE A 85 2.29 -16.09 2.07
C ILE A 85 2.54 -17.17 1.02
N GLU A 86 3.21 -18.26 1.39
CA GLU A 86 3.55 -19.36 0.48
C GLU A 86 2.34 -20.23 0.11
N ALA A 87 1.39 -20.38 1.03
CA ALA A 87 0.13 -21.09 0.79
C ALA A 87 -0.90 -20.26 0.01
N TRP A 88 -0.66 -18.96 -0.21
CA TRP A 88 -1.59 -18.10 -0.92
C TRP A 88 -1.66 -18.51 -2.41
N PRO A 89 -2.82 -18.95 -2.94
CA PRO A 89 -2.94 -19.58 -4.26
C PRO A 89 -2.80 -18.63 -5.47
N GLY A 90 -2.35 -17.41 -5.25
CA GLY A 90 -2.07 -16.40 -6.29
C GLY A 90 -3.29 -15.78 -6.97
N ASP A 91 -4.44 -16.46 -6.99
CA ASP A 91 -5.59 -15.98 -7.77
C ASP A 91 -6.31 -14.80 -7.13
N ARG A 92 -6.59 -13.81 -7.97
CA ARG A 92 -7.34 -12.60 -7.64
C ARG A 92 -8.81 -12.97 -7.49
N HIS A 93 -9.36 -12.83 -6.29
CA HIS A 93 -10.80 -12.61 -6.16
C HIS A 93 -11.05 -11.12 -6.43
N TYR A 94 -11.44 -10.79 -7.66
CA TYR A 94 -12.11 -9.52 -7.91
C TYR A 94 -13.55 -9.67 -7.41
N PRO A 95 -14.06 -8.76 -6.56
CA PRO A 95 -15.49 -8.71 -6.34
C PRO A 95 -16.17 -8.40 -7.69
N ASP A 96 -17.18 -9.21 -8.03
CA ASP A 96 -18.06 -9.03 -9.19
C ASP A 96 -18.76 -7.66 -9.18
#